data_AF-A0A9R0XTJ4-F1
#
_entry.id   AF-A0A9R0XTJ4-F1
#
_cell.length_a   1.000
_cell.length_b   1.000
_cell.length_c   1.000
_cell.angle_alpha   90.00
_cell.angle_beta   90.00
_cell.angle_gamma   90.00
#
_symmetry.space_group_name_H-M   'P 1'
#
loop_
_entity.id
_entity.type
_entity.pdbx_description
1 polymer ?
#
loop_
_entity_poly.entity_id
_entity_poly.type
_entity_poly.pdbx_seq_one_letter_code
_entity_poly.pdbx_strand_id
1 'polypeptide(L)'
;MLTGNWFGILEFNVDRQSLSVIDVPVDVDAGRCSFTVMHAEGGGLGFLFLSGYCIELWKRKTDCDGVASWVLGRTVALDKPLSMNSEEGSQSPRILWFAEDNNAVLVRTFIGIFMVQFESLQFKKLFESYCWFHFYPFEGVYTADARIDDGHGGAKLLRDT
;
A
#
# COMPACT_ATOMS: atom_id res chain seq x y z
N MET A 1 -13.99 26.37 16.49
CA MET A 1 -13.25 26.22 15.23
C MET A 1 -12.41 24.96 15.37
N LEU A 2 -12.86 23.82 14.83
CA LEU A 2 -12.13 22.56 14.88
C LEU A 2 -11.30 22.45 13.60
N THR A 3 -10.03 22.82 13.66
CA THR A 3 -9.06 22.55 12.59
C THR A 3 -8.45 21.18 12.85
N GLY A 4 -9.18 20.12 12.49
CA GLY A 4 -8.65 18.76 12.43
C GLY A 4 -8.52 18.37 10.97
N ASN A 5 -7.36 17.85 10.57
CA ASN A 5 -7.12 17.40 9.19
C ASN A 5 -7.91 16.10 8.95
N TRP A 6 -9.15 16.21 8.47
CA TRP A 6 -10.02 15.05 8.27
C TRP A 6 -9.63 14.32 6.99
N PHE A 7 -8.76 13.31 7.10
CA PHE A 7 -8.58 12.34 6.03
C PHE A 7 -9.71 11.31 6.07
N GLY A 8 -10.20 10.94 4.90
CA GLY A 8 -11.23 9.93 4.75
C GLY A 8 -11.02 9.16 3.46
N ILE A 9 -11.56 7.94 3.42
CA ILE A 9 -11.59 7.10 2.23
C ILE A 9 -12.93 7.35 1.54
N LEU A 10 -12.88 7.78 0.29
CA LEU A 10 -14.07 7.95 -0.52
C LEU A 10 -14.55 6.59 -1.04
N GLU A 11 -15.75 6.20 -0.65
CA GLU A 11 -16.40 4.97 -1.10
C GLU A 11 -17.44 5.32 -2.17
N PHE A 12 -17.43 4.58 -3.27
CA PHE A 12 -18.43 4.70 -4.33
C PHE A 12 -19.32 3.45 -4.36
N ASN A 13 -20.61 3.65 -4.16
CA ASN A 13 -21.61 2.61 -4.31
C ASN A 13 -22.12 2.61 -5.75
N VAL A 14 -21.78 1.56 -6.52
CA VAL A 14 -22.13 1.43 -7.94
C VAL A 14 -23.63 1.34 -8.17
N ASP A 15 -24.34 0.54 -7.36
CA ASP A 15 -25.78 0.30 -7.51
C ASP A 15 -26.60 1.58 -7.28
N ARG A 16 -26.20 2.37 -6.28
CA ARG A 16 -26.87 3.61 -5.89
C ARG A 16 -26.31 4.84 -6.60
N GLN A 17 -25.20 4.69 -7.32
CA GLN A 17 -24.45 5.78 -7.93
C GLN A 17 -24.16 6.92 -6.95
N SER A 18 -23.72 6.57 -5.75
CA SER A 18 -23.56 7.53 -4.64
C SER A 18 -22.19 7.41 -3.99
N LEU A 19 -21.75 8.52 -3.39
CA LEU A 19 -20.48 8.61 -2.67
C LEU A 19 -20.72 8.72 -1.17
N SER A 20 -19.94 7.98 -0.41
CA SER A 20 -19.84 8.03 1.06
C SER A 20 -18.39 8.23 1.47
N VAL A 21 -18.17 8.70 2.69
CA VAL A 21 -16.82 8.83 3.26
C VAL A 21 -16.71 7.86 4.43
N ILE A 22 -15.63 7.08 4.44
CA ILE A 22 -15.24 6.21 5.54
C ILE A 22 -14.08 6.88 6.26
N ASP A 23 -14.24 7.10 7.55
CA ASP A 23 -13.18 7.68 8.38
C ASP A 23 -12.01 6.71 8.51
N VAL A 24 -10.79 7.23 8.43
CA VAL A 24 -9.57 6.43 8.64
C VAL A 24 -9.41 6.06 10.12
N PRO A 25 -8.74 4.94 10.44
CA PRO A 25 -8.60 4.47 11.83
C PRO A 25 -7.67 5.31 12.70
N VAL A 26 -6.92 6.25 12.13
CA VAL A 26 -5.80 6.94 12.77
C VAL A 26 -5.81 8.43 12.42
N ASP A 27 -5.35 9.27 13.34
CA ASP A 27 -5.08 10.67 13.03
C ASP A 27 -3.83 10.78 12.15
N VAL A 28 -3.91 11.58 11.09
CA VAL A 28 -2.90 11.61 10.04
C VAL A 28 -2.21 12.97 10.00
N ASP A 29 -0.91 12.95 10.27
CA ASP A 29 0.00 14.04 9.95
C ASP A 29 0.67 13.75 8.59
N ALA A 30 0.20 14.41 7.51
CA ALA A 30 0.74 14.22 6.16
C ALA A 30 2.23 14.54 6.03
N GLY A 31 2.81 15.31 6.95
CA GLY A 31 4.23 15.61 7.00
C GLY A 31 5.08 14.47 7.55
N ARG A 32 4.50 13.55 8.31
CA ARG A 32 5.24 12.49 9.03
C ARG A 32 4.78 11.08 8.69
N CYS A 33 3.54 10.93 8.28
CA CYS A 33 2.91 9.65 8.00
C CYS A 33 2.67 9.46 6.51
N SER A 34 2.47 8.20 6.12
CA SER A 34 2.08 7.79 4.78
C SER A 34 1.01 6.72 4.92
N PHE A 35 0.04 6.67 4.02
CA PHE A 35 -0.99 5.63 4.06
C PHE A 35 -1.49 5.26 2.67
N THR A 36 -2.13 4.10 2.55
CA THR A 36 -2.86 3.69 1.34
C THR A 36 -3.99 2.74 1.71
N VAL A 37 -4.99 2.67 0.84
CA VAL A 37 -5.99 1.58 0.85
C VAL A 37 -5.33 0.33 0.28
N MET A 38 -5.72 -0.83 0.80
CA MET A 38 -5.25 -2.14 0.33
C MET A 38 -6.34 -3.20 0.54
N HIS A 39 -6.16 -4.38 -0.03
CA HIS A 39 -6.94 -5.55 0.36
C HIS A 39 -6.50 -6.06 1.74
N ALA A 40 -7.45 -6.26 2.65
CA ALA A 40 -7.14 -6.83 3.95
C ALA A 40 -6.86 -8.34 3.89
N GLU A 41 -6.04 -8.85 4.81
CA GLU A 41 -5.88 -10.29 5.03
C GLU A 41 -7.24 -10.94 5.34
N GLY A 42 -7.62 -11.94 4.55
CA GLY A 42 -8.95 -12.56 4.62
C GLY A 42 -10.04 -11.85 3.81
N GLY A 43 -9.67 -10.86 3.00
CA GLY A 43 -10.56 -10.14 2.09
C GLY A 43 -11.16 -8.87 2.69
N GLY A 44 -11.79 -8.07 1.83
CA GLY A 44 -12.42 -6.80 2.19
C GLY A 44 -11.46 -5.60 2.27
N LEU A 45 -11.98 -4.49 2.78
CA LEU A 45 -11.27 -3.21 2.82
C LEU A 45 -10.19 -3.19 3.91
N GLY A 46 -8.96 -2.95 3.49
CA GLY A 46 -7.80 -2.75 4.34
C GLY A 46 -7.26 -1.32 4.27
N PHE A 47 -6.54 -0.95 5.32
CA PHE A 47 -5.86 0.34 5.40
C PHE A 47 -4.46 0.13 5.95
N LEU A 48 -3.47 0.58 5.19
CA LEU A 48 -2.07 0.51 5.57
C LEU A 48 -1.63 1.88 6.02
N PHE A 49 -1.15 1.96 7.25
CA PHE A 49 -0.63 3.18 7.84
C PHE A 49 0.86 3.03 8.14
N LEU A 50 1.66 3.99 7.73
CA LEU A 50 3.10 4.07 8.01
C LEU A 50 3.39 5.33 8.80
N SER A 51 3.92 5.17 10.01
CA SER A 51 4.38 6.26 10.86
C SER A 51 5.71 5.89 11.49
N GLY A 52 6.70 6.78 11.37
CA GLY A 52 8.09 6.42 11.66
C GLY A 52 8.48 5.18 10.84
N TYR A 53 9.05 4.16 11.47
CA TYR A 53 9.38 2.89 10.81
C TYR A 53 8.40 1.77 11.15
N CYS A 54 7.18 2.10 11.56
CA CYS A 54 6.15 1.13 11.90
C CYS A 54 5.03 1.17 10.87
N ILE A 55 4.74 0.01 10.28
CA ILE A 55 3.56 -0.22 9.45
C ILE A 55 2.48 -0.86 10.30
N GLU A 56 1.28 -0.32 10.24
CA GLU A 56 0.06 -0.90 10.81
C GLU A 56 -0.89 -1.30 9.67
N LEU A 57 -1.34 -2.55 9.71
CA LEU A 57 -2.31 -3.12 8.80
C LEU A 57 -3.66 -3.21 9.50
N TRP A 58 -4.58 -2.35 9.09
CA TRP A 58 -5.94 -2.28 9.58
C TRP A 58 -6.89 -2.97 8.62
N LYS A 59 -7.93 -3.59 9.16
CA LYS A 59 -9.02 -4.19 8.37
C LYS A 59 -10.36 -3.66 8.83
N ARG A 60 -11.23 -3.36 7.87
CA ARG A 60 -12.61 -2.98 8.16
C ARG A 60 -13.44 -4.25 8.32
N LYS A 61 -14.14 -4.37 9.45
CA LYS A 61 -15.02 -5.51 9.77
C LYS A 61 -16.39 -5.01 10.14
N THR A 62 -17.40 -5.77 9.73
CA THR A 62 -18.79 -5.58 10.16
C THR A 62 -19.10 -6.57 11.27
N ASP A 63 -19.64 -6.09 12.38
CA ASP A 63 -20.07 -6.94 13.50
C ASP A 63 -21.45 -7.59 13.25
N CYS A 64 -21.95 -8.33 14.24
CA CYS A 64 -23.25 -9.00 14.16
C CYS A 64 -24.43 -8.02 14.07
N ASP A 65 -24.23 -6.77 14.47
CA ASP A 65 -25.24 -5.72 14.45
C ASP A 65 -25.21 -4.94 13.12
N GLY A 66 -24.31 -5.32 12.19
CA GLY A 66 -24.17 -4.66 10.90
C GLY A 66 -23.32 -3.40 10.94
N VAL A 67 -22.66 -3.11 12.06
CA VAL A 67 -21.84 -1.90 12.22
C VAL A 67 -20.41 -2.19 11.76
N ALA A 68 -19.94 -1.42 10.78
CA ALA A 68 -18.58 -1.50 10.29
C ALA A 68 -17.64 -0.72 11.22
N SER A 69 -16.50 -1.30 11.58
CA SER A 69 -15.43 -0.67 12.37
C SER A 69 -14.04 -1.12 11.91
N TRP A 70 -13.02 -0.32 12.22
CA TRP A 70 -11.63 -0.69 11.94
C TRP A 70 -11.06 -1.52 13.08
N VAL A 71 -10.32 -2.56 12.73
CA VAL A 71 -9.59 -3.41 13.68
C VAL A 71 -8.14 -3.50 13.23
N LEU A 72 -7.21 -3.20 14.14
CA LEU A 72 -5.79 -3.40 13.90
C LEU A 72 -5.53 -4.90 13.75
N GLY A 73 -5.01 -5.30 12.59
CA GLY A 73 -4.69 -6.68 12.28
C GLY A 73 -3.25 -7.05 12.65
N ARG A 74 -2.30 -6.26 12.16
CA ARG A 74 -0.86 -6.55 12.29
C ARG A 74 -0.05 -5.26 12.36
N THR A 75 1.08 -5.30 13.06
CA THR A 75 2.08 -4.24 13.06
C THR A 75 3.43 -4.81 12.66
N VAL A 76 4.16 -4.12 11.78
CA VAL A 76 5.45 -4.53 11.23
C VAL A 76 6.45 -3.40 11.43
N ALA A 77 7.53 -3.69 12.16
CA ALA A 77 8.63 -2.74 12.35
C ALA A 77 9.67 -2.91 11.22
N LEU A 78 9.97 -1.83 10.51
CA LEU A 78 10.91 -1.80 9.39
C LEU A 78 12.36 -1.59 9.83
N ASP A 79 12.58 -0.97 10.98
CA ASP A 79 13.90 -0.59 11.50
C ASP A 79 14.83 -1.79 11.72
N LYS A 80 14.34 -2.82 12.42
CA LYS A 80 15.09 -4.04 12.74
C LYS A 80 15.47 -4.88 11.52
N PRO A 81 14.52 -5.28 10.64
CA PRO A 81 14.87 -6.10 9.48
C PRO A 81 15.79 -5.36 8.49
N LEU A 82 15.72 -4.03 8.46
CA LEU A 82 16.57 -3.22 7.60
C LEU A 82 17.87 -2.74 8.27
N SER A 83 18.11 -3.13 9.54
CA SER A 83 19.26 -2.69 10.35
C SER A 83 19.45 -1.16 10.36
N MET A 84 18.34 -0.41 10.42
CA MET A 84 18.34 1.05 10.42
C MET A 84 18.42 1.58 11.84
N ASN A 85 19.37 2.47 12.09
CA ASN A 85 19.36 3.29 13.29
C ASN A 85 18.32 4.41 13.08
N SER A 86 17.24 4.43 13.88
CA SER A 86 16.17 5.43 13.73
C SER A 86 16.66 6.87 13.92
N GLU A 87 17.84 7.05 14.53
CA GLU A 87 18.50 8.33 14.79
C GLU A 87 19.27 8.90 13.57
N GLU A 88 19.64 8.07 12.59
CA GLU A 88 20.51 8.49 11.48
C GLU A 88 19.74 9.11 10.29
N GLY A 89 18.43 8.89 10.20
CA GLY A 89 17.60 9.33 9.09
C GLY A 89 16.66 10.48 9.45
N SER A 90 16.92 11.69 8.97
CA SER A 90 16.01 12.84 9.14
C SER A 90 14.70 12.72 8.33
N GLN A 91 14.64 11.78 7.37
CA GLN A 91 13.48 11.58 6.51
C GLN A 91 12.62 10.42 7.00
N SER A 92 11.36 10.71 7.33
CA SER A 92 10.35 9.68 7.59
C SER A 92 10.10 8.87 6.32
N PRO A 93 9.98 7.53 6.42
CA PRO A 93 9.73 6.71 5.25
C PRO A 93 8.35 7.01 4.64
N ARG A 94 8.21 6.67 3.37
CA ARG A 94 7.02 6.95 2.56
C ARG A 94 6.62 5.75 1.74
N ILE A 95 5.33 5.48 1.66
CA ILE A 95 4.77 4.51 0.72
C ILE A 95 4.80 5.16 -0.66
N LEU A 96 5.40 4.48 -1.62
CA LEU A 96 5.44 4.91 -3.01
C LEU A 96 4.33 4.26 -3.84
N TRP A 97 4.01 3.00 -3.52
CA TRP A 97 3.08 2.20 -4.30
C TRP A 97 2.63 0.96 -3.54
N PHE A 98 1.47 0.43 -3.91
CA PHE A 98 0.94 -0.87 -3.49
C PHE A 98 0.67 -1.73 -4.73
N ALA A 99 1.28 -2.92 -4.79
CA ALA A 99 0.98 -3.93 -5.78
C ALA A 99 -0.18 -4.80 -5.25
N GLU A 100 -1.33 -4.67 -5.89
CA GLU A 100 -2.60 -5.19 -5.38
C GLU A 100 -2.63 -6.72 -5.37
N ASP A 101 -2.08 -7.34 -6.42
CA ASP A 101 -2.13 -8.80 -6.61
C ASP A 101 -1.17 -9.56 -5.70
N ASN A 102 -0.08 -8.91 -5.27
CA ASN A 102 1.02 -9.55 -4.53
C ASN A 102 1.07 -9.17 -3.04
N ASN A 103 0.08 -8.41 -2.55
CA ASN A 103 0.01 -7.91 -1.17
C ASN A 103 1.35 -7.29 -0.70
N ALA A 104 1.94 -6.46 -1.57
CA ALA A 104 3.27 -5.91 -1.39
C ALA A 104 3.26 -4.40 -1.57
N VAL A 105 4.07 -3.69 -0.78
CA VAL A 105 4.27 -2.24 -0.94
C VAL A 105 5.70 -1.89 -1.26
N LEU A 106 5.86 -0.80 -2.01
CA LEU A 106 7.14 -0.12 -2.14
C LEU A 106 7.23 0.98 -1.09
N VAL A 107 8.24 0.90 -0.23
CA VAL A 107 8.53 1.88 0.81
C VAL A 107 9.87 2.52 0.53
N ARG A 108 9.89 3.85 0.43
CA ARG A 108 11.11 4.65 0.43
C ARG A 108 11.54 4.89 1.87
N THR A 109 12.81 4.65 2.16
CA THR A 109 13.50 5.07 3.37
C THR A 109 14.72 5.91 2.99
N PHE A 110 15.46 6.42 3.98
CA PHE A 110 16.69 7.18 3.73
C PHE A 110 17.84 6.36 3.14
N ILE A 111 17.81 5.02 3.27
CA ILE A 111 18.87 4.12 2.76
C ILE A 111 18.51 3.45 1.42
N GLY A 112 17.28 3.62 0.95
CA GLY A 112 16.83 2.94 -0.26
C GLY A 112 15.33 2.76 -0.38
N ILE A 113 14.95 2.05 -1.43
CA ILE A 113 13.58 1.64 -1.69
C ILE A 113 13.48 0.14 -1.48
N PHE A 114 12.48 -0.26 -0.70
CA PHE A 114 12.25 -1.64 -0.32
C PHE A 114 10.89 -2.07 -0.80
N MET A 115 10.83 -3.29 -1.35
CA MET A 115 9.60 -4.04 -1.45
C MET A 115 9.37 -4.77 -0.13
N VAL A 116 8.20 -4.56 0.46
CA VAL A 116 7.76 -5.23 1.69
C VAL A 116 6.59 -6.14 1.33
N GLN A 117 6.77 -7.44 1.47
CA GLN A 117 5.72 -8.44 1.29
C GLN A 117 5.14 -8.80 2.66
N PHE A 118 3.85 -8.56 2.87
CA PHE A 118 3.26 -8.70 4.20
C PHE A 118 2.99 -10.14 4.62
N GLU A 119 2.67 -11.02 3.67
CA GLU A 119 2.41 -12.44 3.98
C GLU A 119 3.67 -13.17 4.43
N SER A 120 4.77 -13.00 3.68
CA SER A 120 6.06 -13.64 3.94
C SER A 120 6.94 -12.85 4.92
N LEU A 121 6.56 -11.61 5.25
CA LEU A 121 7.38 -10.64 5.98
C LEU A 121 8.80 -10.51 5.39
N GLN A 122 8.89 -10.58 4.06
CA GLN A 122 10.16 -10.39 3.36
C GLN A 122 10.36 -8.94 2.96
N PHE A 123 11.60 -8.49 3.12
CA PHE A 123 12.06 -7.15 2.79
C PHE A 123 13.15 -7.26 1.73
N LYS A 124 12.87 -6.75 0.52
CA LYS A 124 13.82 -6.76 -0.59
C LYS A 124 14.21 -5.32 -0.93
N LYS A 125 15.48 -4.97 -0.74
CA LYS A 125 16.02 -3.70 -1.25
C LYS A 125 16.03 -3.76 -2.78
N LEU A 126 15.37 -2.81 -3.43
CA LEU A 126 15.35 -2.70 -4.88
C LEU A 126 16.43 -1.74 -5.37
N PHE A 127 16.58 -0.60 -4.70
CA PHE A 127 17.50 0.45 -5.09
C PHE A 127 18.09 1.15 -3.86
N GLU A 128 19.34 1.60 -3.96
CA GLU A 128 19.91 2.57 -3.04
C GLU A 128 19.37 3.96 -3.40
N SER A 129 18.99 4.76 -2.41
CA SER A 129 18.36 6.06 -2.66
C SER A 129 19.16 7.19 -2.04
N TYR A 130 19.70 8.06 -2.90
CA TYR A 130 20.15 9.41 -2.53
C TYR A 130 19.26 10.51 -3.17
N CYS A 131 18.28 10.13 -4.02
CA CYS A 131 17.50 11.06 -4.82
C CYS A 131 15.99 10.76 -4.86
N TRP A 132 15.20 11.84 -4.90
CA TRP A 132 13.74 11.82 -5.04
C TRP A 132 13.33 11.50 -6.49
N PHE A 133 13.28 10.22 -6.86
CA PHE A 133 12.63 9.82 -8.11
C PHE A 133 11.11 9.79 -7.98
N HIS A 134 10.38 10.18 -9.03
CA HIS A 134 8.97 9.83 -9.17
C HIS A 134 8.89 8.38 -9.66
N PHE A 135 8.24 7.50 -8.90
CA PHE A 135 8.01 6.11 -9.28
C PHE A 135 6.57 5.96 -9.77
N TYR A 136 6.42 5.45 -10.99
CA TYR A 136 5.12 5.09 -11.57
C TYR A 136 5.15 3.61 -11.96
N PRO A 137 5.11 2.69 -10.98
CA PRO A 137 5.02 1.27 -11.26
C PRO A 137 3.69 0.96 -11.95
N PHE A 138 3.72 0.05 -12.90
CA PHE A 138 2.54 -0.50 -13.56
C PHE A 138 2.59 -2.02 -13.42
N GLU A 139 1.46 -2.62 -13.06
CA GLU A 139 1.35 -4.08 -12.85
C GLU A 139 0.93 -4.80 -14.15
N GLY A 140 0.52 -4.05 -15.17
CA GLY A 140 0.22 -4.60 -16.49
C GLY A 140 0.22 -3.54 -17.59
N VAL A 141 0.40 -4.00 -18.83
CA VAL A 141 0.19 -3.20 -20.04
C VAL A 141 -0.97 -3.83 -20.79
N TYR A 142 -2.01 -3.05 -21.10
CA TYR A 142 -3.08 -3.55 -21.96
C TYR A 142 -2.57 -3.62 -23.39
N THR A 143 -2.12 -4.79 -23.82
CA THR A 143 -1.93 -5.07 -25.23
C THR A 143 -3.30 -5.34 -25.82
N ALA A 144 -3.81 -4.42 -26.64
CA ALA A 144 -4.98 -4.70 -27.45
C ALA A 144 -4.62 -5.88 -28.35
N ASP A 145 -5.21 -7.05 -28.08
CA ASP A 145 -5.10 -8.19 -28.98
C ASP A 145 -5.61 -7.73 -30.34
N ALA A 146 -4.68 -7.62 -31.30
CA ALA A 146 -5.01 -7.49 -32.69
C ALA A 146 -5.85 -8.72 -33.05
N ARG A 147 -7.15 -8.51 -33.29
CA ARG A 147 -7.96 -9.50 -33.99
C ARG A 147 -7.31 -9.74 -35.35
N ILE A 148 -6.52 -10.80 -35.45
CA ILE A 148 -6.27 -11.49 -36.69
C ILE A 148 -6.51 -12.96 -36.39
N ASP A 149 -7.54 -13.46 -37.04
CA ASP A 149 -7.87 -14.86 -37.18
C ASP A 149 -6.62 -15.68 -37.55
N ASP A 150 -6.59 -16.90 -37.02
CA ASP A 150 -5.76 -18.03 -37.41
C ASP A 150 -4.31 -18.17 -36.85
N GLY A 151 -4.12 -19.26 -36.08
CA GLY A 151 -2.88 -20.04 -36.10
C GLY A 151 -1.81 -19.83 -35.02
N HIS A 152 -1.85 -20.66 -33.96
CA HIS A 152 -0.72 -21.20 -33.19
C HIS A 152 0.44 -20.25 -32.76
N GLY A 153 0.56 -19.98 -31.45
CA GLY A 153 1.83 -19.51 -30.89
C GLY A 153 1.73 -19.07 -29.43
N GLY A 154 2.33 -19.84 -28.52
CA GLY A 154 2.20 -19.68 -27.07
C GLY A 154 2.79 -18.39 -26.49
N ALA A 155 2.19 -17.93 -25.39
CA ALA A 155 2.71 -16.84 -24.58
C ALA A 155 3.97 -17.29 -23.82
N LYS A 156 5.09 -16.61 -24.09
CA LYS A 156 6.35 -16.77 -23.37
C LYS A 156 6.41 -15.70 -22.28
N LEU A 157 6.52 -16.13 -21.02
CA LEU A 157 6.83 -15.28 -19.88
C LEU A 157 8.15 -14.53 -20.13
N LEU A 158 8.10 -13.20 -20.21
CA LEU A 158 9.29 -12.37 -20.07
C LEU A 158 9.68 -12.36 -18.59
N ARG A 159 10.73 -13.10 -18.28
CA ARG A 159 11.52 -12.91 -17.06
C ARG A 159 12.60 -11.92 -17.40
N ASP A 160 12.59 -10.76 -16.76
CA ASP A 160 13.76 -9.88 -16.78
C ASP A 160 14.46 -9.89 -15.42
N THR A 161 15.79 -9.84 -15.56
CA THR A 161 16.87 -10.22 -14.64
C THR A 161 17.25 -9.10 -13.69
#